data_AF-A0A0T5Z1J2-F1
#
_entry.id   AF-A0A0T5Z1J2-F1
#
_cell.length_a   1.000
_cell.length_b   1.000
_cell.length_c   1.000
_cell.angle_alpha   90.00
_cell.angle_beta   90.00
_cell.angle_gamma   90.00
#
_symmetry.space_group_name_H-M   'P 1'
#
loop_
_entity.id
_entity.type
_entity.pdbx_description
1 polymer ?
#
loop_
_entity_poly.entity_id
_entity_poly.type
_entity_poly.pdbx_seq_one_letter_code
_entity_poly.pdbx_strand_id
1 'polypeptide(L)'
;MQLSRMDDVAGCRLIFEDIESLYKFRDEFHESRFHHKRKNGIDKYDYIKTPKASGYRGAHDVYSYDVNSEIGRPLKGLLIEIQYRTEIQHAWATAVEVIGFITSSQPKFKKGDTRYQQAMALSSEIIARVHEKHNGPYPNTDGKVLVSRFLKLDDELNLINTLSGLNEVDAEVSSRKNVILIISPEGELETKTYRSATDAIRDLFELENNYPGHDIVLVKADTPEDVRFAFKNYFSDTRDFVQLLEDACTSLSGVKRLRRRTRRST
;
A
#
# COMPACT_ATOMS: atom_id res chain seq x y z
N MET A 1 -9.44 23.31 15.71
CA MET A 1 -8.26 23.29 14.82
C MET A 1 -8.60 24.09 13.58
N GLN A 2 -7.77 25.07 13.18
CA GLN A 2 -7.99 25.80 11.93
C GLN A 2 -7.54 24.91 10.76
N LEU A 3 -8.44 24.57 9.84
CA LEU A 3 -8.19 23.78 8.62
C LEU A 3 -6.98 24.29 7.81
N SER A 4 -6.67 25.59 7.92
CA SER A 4 -5.60 26.27 7.20
C SER A 4 -4.17 25.84 7.54
N ARG A 5 -3.97 24.95 8.53
CA ARG A 5 -2.65 24.41 8.91
C ARG A 5 -2.43 22.95 8.52
N MET A 6 -3.42 22.32 7.88
CA MET A 6 -3.22 21.00 7.28
C MET A 6 -2.59 21.19 5.90
N ASP A 7 -1.44 20.54 5.68
CA ASP A 7 -0.72 20.59 4.40
C ASP A 7 -1.47 19.84 3.27
N ASP A 8 -2.54 19.11 3.61
CA ASP A 8 -3.26 18.13 2.79
C ASP A 8 -4.79 18.37 2.70
N VAL A 9 -5.26 19.63 2.77
CA VAL A 9 -6.70 19.94 2.56
C VAL A 9 -7.21 19.45 1.20
N ALA A 10 -6.33 19.46 0.19
CA ALA A 10 -6.53 18.79 -1.08
C ALA A 10 -5.22 18.12 -1.53
N GLY A 11 -5.32 16.96 -2.17
CA GLY A 11 -4.18 16.19 -2.65
C GLY A 11 -4.38 15.74 -4.09
N CYS A 12 -3.31 15.82 -4.89
CA CYS A 12 -3.24 15.23 -6.23
C CYS A 12 -2.10 14.22 -6.27
N ARG A 13 -2.33 13.05 -6.85
CA ARG A 13 -1.31 12.03 -7.04
C ARG A 13 -1.06 11.84 -8.53
N LEU A 14 0.20 11.90 -8.91
CA LEU A 14 0.68 11.69 -10.27
C LEU A 14 1.56 10.44 -10.27
N ILE A 15 1.18 9.48 -11.12
CA ILE A 15 1.82 8.18 -11.23
C ILE A 15 2.58 8.11 -12.55
N PHE A 16 3.83 7.69 -12.48
CA PHE A 16 4.77 7.63 -13.60
C PHE A 16 5.30 6.21 -13.79
N GLU A 17 5.69 5.87 -15.02
CA GLU A 17 6.28 4.57 -15.35
C GLU A 17 7.63 4.39 -14.62
N ASP A 18 8.43 5.45 -14.51
CA ASP A 18 9.78 5.38 -13.94
C ASP A 18 10.19 6.68 -13.21
N ILE A 19 11.35 6.63 -12.54
CA ILE A 19 11.90 7.76 -11.78
C ILE A 19 12.32 8.92 -12.70
N GLU A 20 12.77 8.63 -13.93
CA GLU A 20 13.27 9.65 -14.86
C GLU A 20 12.11 10.54 -15.35
N SER A 21 11.05 9.93 -15.85
CA SER A 21 9.82 10.59 -16.28
C SER A 21 9.16 11.37 -15.14
N LEU A 22 9.19 10.83 -13.91
CA LEU A 22 8.73 11.51 -12.70
C LEU A 22 9.50 12.81 -12.48
N TYR A 23 10.83 12.77 -12.45
CA TYR A 23 11.64 13.97 -12.20
C TYR A 23 11.56 14.96 -13.35
N LYS A 24 11.56 14.47 -14.60
CA LYS A 24 11.37 15.32 -15.77
C LYS A 24 10.08 16.12 -15.68
N PHE A 25 8.95 15.46 -15.41
CA PHE A 25 7.68 16.15 -15.25
C PHE A 25 7.71 17.11 -14.06
N ARG A 26 8.28 16.69 -12.93
CA ARG A 26 8.34 17.52 -11.72
C ARG A 26 9.14 18.81 -11.96
N ASP A 27 10.26 18.72 -12.68
CA ASP A 27 11.09 19.87 -13.03
C ASP A 27 10.35 20.82 -13.99
N GLU A 28 9.72 20.29 -15.04
CA GLU A 28 8.86 21.07 -15.95
C GLU A 28 7.69 21.75 -15.21
N PHE A 29 7.10 21.05 -14.23
CA PHE A 29 6.02 21.57 -13.39
C PHE A 29 6.51 22.69 -12.47
N HIS A 30 7.75 22.61 -11.98
CA HIS A 30 8.36 23.67 -11.16
C HIS A 30 8.64 24.95 -11.97
N GLU A 31 8.93 24.80 -13.26
CA GLU A 31 9.16 25.93 -14.19
C GLU A 31 7.87 26.50 -14.80
N SER A 32 6.76 25.79 -14.64
CA SER A 32 5.48 26.16 -15.23
C SER A 32 4.94 27.50 -14.71
N ARG A 33 4.32 28.26 -15.61
CA ARG A 33 3.77 29.59 -15.30
C ARG A 33 2.34 29.47 -14.78
N PHE A 34 2.20 29.42 -13.47
CA PHE A 34 0.91 29.54 -12.79
C PHE A 34 1.02 30.42 -11.54
N HIS A 35 -0.13 30.87 -11.00
CA HIS A 35 -0.17 31.73 -9.81
C HIS A 35 0.10 31.00 -8.50
N HIS A 36 -0.09 29.67 -8.47
CA HIS A 36 0.22 28.84 -7.30
C HIS A 36 1.68 28.98 -6.87
N LYS A 37 1.93 28.96 -5.56
CA LYS A 37 3.28 29.10 -5.01
C LYS A 37 3.65 27.89 -4.19
N ARG A 38 4.76 27.23 -4.55
CA ARG A 38 5.33 26.15 -3.73
C ARG A 38 5.76 26.71 -2.37
N LYS A 39 5.52 25.95 -1.31
CA LYS A 39 5.76 26.33 0.09
C LYS A 39 6.90 25.55 0.74
N ASN A 40 7.30 24.42 0.16
CA ASN A 40 8.47 23.65 0.59
C ASN A 40 9.67 23.89 -0.32
N GLY A 41 10.87 23.62 0.22
CA GLY A 41 12.07 23.47 -0.59
C GLY A 41 12.00 22.19 -1.45
N ILE A 42 12.73 22.19 -2.56
CA ILE A 42 12.69 21.14 -3.59
C ILE A 42 12.92 19.75 -2.97
N ASP A 43 13.92 19.60 -2.12
CA ASP A 43 14.28 18.28 -1.57
C ASP A 43 13.66 17.99 -0.19
N LYS A 44 12.84 18.90 0.36
CA LYS A 44 12.33 18.77 1.74
C LYS A 44 11.53 17.46 1.94
N TYR A 45 10.77 17.07 0.93
CA TYR A 45 9.90 15.89 0.95
C TYR A 45 10.20 14.96 -0.24
N ASP A 46 11.47 14.89 -0.63
CA ASP A 46 11.95 13.95 -1.63
C ASP A 46 12.39 12.65 -0.94
N TYR A 47 11.43 11.75 -0.74
CA TYR A 47 11.65 10.44 -0.13
C TYR A 47 12.14 9.39 -1.15
N ILE A 48 12.36 9.77 -2.41
CA ILE A 48 13.10 8.93 -3.37
C ILE A 48 14.59 9.08 -3.06
N LYS A 49 15.08 10.34 -2.94
CA LYS A 49 16.45 10.64 -2.51
C LYS A 49 16.74 10.23 -1.06
N THR A 50 15.77 10.43 -0.18
CA THR A 50 15.88 10.12 1.26
C THR A 50 14.73 9.24 1.76
N PRO A 51 14.74 7.93 1.44
CA PRO A 51 13.68 7.00 1.84
C PRO A 51 13.42 7.02 3.35
N LYS A 52 12.15 6.95 3.75
CA LYS A 52 11.81 6.83 5.18
C LYS A 52 12.20 5.45 5.69
N ALA A 53 12.54 5.35 6.97
CA ALA A 53 12.80 4.07 7.63
C ALA A 53 11.64 3.06 7.53
N SER A 54 10.40 3.54 7.35
CA SER A 54 9.22 2.70 7.09
C SER A 54 9.22 2.04 5.71
N GLY A 55 10.12 2.43 4.81
CA GLY A 55 10.11 2.03 3.41
C GLY A 55 9.36 2.99 2.48
N TYR A 56 8.76 4.07 3.01
CA TYR A 56 8.04 5.01 2.15
C TYR A 56 8.99 5.75 1.20
N ARG A 57 8.60 5.80 -0.08
CA ARG A 57 9.28 6.47 -1.18
C ARG A 57 8.27 7.23 -2.05
N GLY A 58 8.73 8.31 -2.66
CA GLY A 58 7.92 9.27 -3.42
C GLY A 58 8.38 10.70 -3.17
N ALA A 59 8.06 11.60 -4.10
CA ALA A 59 8.36 13.03 -3.95
C ALA A 59 7.08 13.83 -3.72
N HIS A 60 7.13 14.86 -2.88
CA HIS A 60 5.96 15.67 -2.56
C HIS A 60 6.29 17.16 -2.73
N ASP A 61 5.33 17.90 -3.27
CA ASP A 61 5.34 19.36 -3.27
C ASP A 61 4.05 19.90 -2.68
N VAL A 62 4.17 20.94 -1.85
CA VAL A 62 3.04 21.63 -1.23
C VAL A 62 2.92 22.99 -1.89
N TYR A 63 1.79 23.25 -2.53
CA TYR A 63 1.47 24.51 -3.19
C TYR A 63 0.36 25.25 -2.45
N SER A 64 0.48 26.57 -2.37
CA SER A 64 -0.64 27.43 -2.00
C SER A 64 -1.50 27.67 -3.23
N TYR A 65 -2.80 27.37 -3.11
CA TYR A 65 -3.79 27.63 -4.13
C TYR A 65 -3.96 29.14 -4.36
N ASP A 66 -4.01 29.53 -5.63
CA ASP A 66 -4.16 30.93 -6.06
C ASP A 66 -4.74 30.94 -7.47
N VAL A 67 -5.99 31.40 -7.59
CA VAL A 67 -6.72 31.52 -8.86
C VAL A 67 -7.55 32.80 -8.87
N ASN A 68 -7.88 33.27 -10.07
CA ASN A 68 -8.69 34.48 -10.27
C ASN A 68 -10.19 34.19 -10.43
N SER A 69 -10.59 32.91 -10.49
CA SER A 69 -11.99 32.51 -10.65
C SER A 69 -12.85 32.90 -9.44
N GLU A 70 -14.11 33.24 -9.67
CA GLU A 70 -15.05 33.59 -8.60
C GLU A 70 -15.30 32.43 -7.63
N ILE A 71 -15.38 31.22 -8.17
CA ILE A 71 -15.58 29.98 -7.40
C ILE A 71 -14.34 29.66 -6.56
N GLY A 72 -13.14 29.91 -7.06
CA GLY A 72 -11.88 29.56 -6.39
C GLY A 72 -11.34 30.64 -5.45
N ARG A 73 -11.83 31.88 -5.54
CA ARG A 73 -11.43 33.00 -4.69
C ARG A 73 -11.51 32.70 -3.17
N PRO A 74 -12.58 32.05 -2.66
CA PRO A 74 -12.66 31.66 -1.25
C PRO A 74 -11.63 30.62 -0.81
N LEU A 75 -11.06 29.87 -1.76
CA LEU A 75 -10.09 28.79 -1.50
C LEU A 75 -8.63 29.29 -1.59
N LYS A 76 -8.42 30.55 -1.97
CA LYS A 76 -7.08 31.12 -2.11
C LYS A 76 -6.33 31.06 -0.77
N GLY A 77 -5.09 30.60 -0.84
CA GLY A 77 -4.22 30.41 0.34
C GLY A 77 -4.33 29.03 1.00
N LEU A 78 -5.31 28.20 0.61
CA LEU A 78 -5.34 26.79 1.03
C LEU A 78 -4.16 26.02 0.44
N LEU A 79 -3.72 24.99 1.15
CA LEU A 79 -2.60 24.17 0.74
C LEU A 79 -3.08 22.95 -0.05
N ILE A 80 -2.34 22.64 -1.10
CA ILE A 80 -2.53 21.48 -1.97
C ILE A 80 -1.23 20.69 -1.99
N GLU A 81 -1.31 19.41 -1.66
CA GLU A 81 -0.19 18.49 -1.82
C GLU A 81 -0.24 17.83 -3.20
N ILE A 82 0.91 17.81 -3.89
CA ILE A 82 1.13 17.03 -5.10
C ILE A 82 2.11 15.91 -4.76
N GLN A 83 1.67 14.66 -4.89
CA GLN A 83 2.46 13.46 -4.68
C GLN A 83 2.89 12.91 -6.04
N TYR A 84 4.18 12.72 -6.23
CA TYR A 84 4.76 12.11 -7.42
C TYR A 84 5.29 10.73 -7.03
N ARG A 85 4.84 9.68 -7.72
CA ARG A 85 5.24 8.29 -7.46
C ARG A 85 5.44 7.56 -8.77
N THR A 86 6.34 6.59 -8.78
CA THR A 86 6.33 5.56 -9.83
C THR A 86 5.17 4.58 -9.59
N GLU A 87 4.80 3.80 -10.61
CA GLU A 87 3.85 2.68 -10.45
C GLU A 87 4.30 1.73 -9.33
N ILE A 88 5.60 1.45 -9.23
CA ILE A 88 6.20 0.58 -8.21
C ILE A 88 6.05 1.17 -6.80
N GLN A 89 6.33 2.45 -6.64
CA GLN A 89 6.15 3.16 -5.36
C GLN A 89 4.66 3.23 -4.97
N HIS A 90 3.78 3.40 -5.96
CA HIS A 90 2.34 3.41 -5.74
C HIS A 90 1.84 2.06 -5.27
N ALA A 91 2.16 0.98 -5.98
CA ALA A 91 1.79 -0.39 -5.63
C ALA A 91 2.22 -0.73 -4.19
N TRP A 92 3.46 -0.41 -3.82
CA TRP A 92 3.95 -0.60 -2.46
C TRP A 92 3.16 0.21 -1.42
N ALA A 93 2.93 1.50 -1.67
CA ALA A 93 2.23 2.36 -0.73
C ALA A 93 0.77 1.91 -0.54
N THR A 94 0.13 1.50 -1.62
CA THR A 94 -1.21 0.91 -1.61
C THR A 94 -1.24 -0.37 -0.77
N ALA A 95 -0.27 -1.27 -0.94
CA ALA A 95 -0.16 -2.48 -0.12
C ALA A 95 0.03 -2.17 1.37
N VAL A 96 0.81 -1.13 1.72
CA VAL A 96 0.94 -0.69 3.13
C VAL A 96 -0.39 -0.23 3.71
N GLU A 97 -1.19 0.51 2.95
CA GLU A 97 -2.51 0.96 3.37
C GLU A 97 -3.46 -0.24 3.61
N VAL A 98 -3.46 -1.23 2.71
CA VAL A 98 -4.26 -2.48 2.87
C VAL A 98 -3.86 -3.22 4.15
N ILE A 99 -2.55 -3.39 4.39
CA ILE A 99 -2.05 -4.04 5.60
C ILE A 99 -2.43 -3.24 6.85
N GLY A 100 -2.34 -1.90 6.79
CA GLY A 100 -2.77 -1.04 7.88
C GLY A 100 -4.25 -1.24 8.24
N PHE A 101 -5.10 -1.34 7.22
CA PHE A 101 -6.52 -1.60 7.40
C PHE A 101 -6.78 -2.98 8.02
N ILE A 102 -6.14 -4.03 7.51
CA ILE A 102 -6.23 -5.40 8.04
C ILE A 102 -5.77 -5.47 9.50
N THR A 103 -4.63 -4.86 9.79
CA THR A 103 -4.01 -4.92 11.12
C THR A 103 -4.78 -4.11 12.16
N SER A 104 -5.34 -2.97 11.77
CA SER A 104 -6.20 -2.16 12.66
C SER A 104 -7.53 -2.83 13.02
N SER A 105 -8.03 -3.74 12.17
CA SER A 105 -9.33 -4.39 12.35
C SER A 105 -9.29 -5.64 13.25
N GLN A 106 -8.11 -6.12 13.66
CA GLN A 106 -7.98 -7.38 14.37
C GLN A 106 -7.39 -7.21 15.78
N PRO A 107 -8.16 -7.53 16.84
CA PRO A 107 -7.70 -7.41 18.23
C PRO A 107 -6.47 -8.27 18.57
N LYS A 108 -6.25 -9.38 17.86
CA LYS A 108 -5.10 -10.28 18.04
C LYS A 108 -3.76 -9.67 17.60
N PHE A 109 -3.79 -8.67 16.73
CA PHE A 109 -2.60 -7.89 16.37
C PHE A 109 -2.40 -6.80 17.42
N LYS A 110 -1.51 -7.08 18.37
CA LYS A 110 -1.23 -6.16 19.47
C LYS A 110 -0.76 -4.80 18.93
N LYS A 111 -1.30 -3.74 19.52
CA LYS A 111 -0.79 -2.37 19.36
C LYS A 111 0.72 -2.36 19.68
N GLY A 112 1.56 -2.15 18.68
CA GLY A 112 3.02 -2.21 18.81
C GLY A 112 3.72 -3.39 18.11
N ASP A 113 2.99 -4.28 17.42
CA ASP A 113 3.63 -5.26 16.53
C ASP A 113 4.24 -4.54 15.30
N THR A 114 5.57 -4.52 15.25
CA THR A 114 6.33 -3.85 14.17
C THR A 114 6.71 -4.80 13.04
N ARG A 115 6.36 -6.08 13.11
CA ARG A 115 6.76 -7.08 12.10
C ARG A 115 6.24 -6.74 10.72
N TYR A 116 4.98 -6.31 10.59
CA TYR A 116 4.42 -5.82 9.31
C TYR A 116 5.17 -4.59 8.79
N GLN A 117 5.51 -3.63 9.66
CA GLN A 117 6.28 -2.44 9.28
C GLN A 117 7.69 -2.82 8.80
N GLN A 118 8.33 -3.79 9.45
CA GLN A 118 9.63 -4.31 9.05
C GLN A 118 9.55 -5.07 7.72
N ALA A 119 8.53 -5.92 7.54
CA ALA A 119 8.30 -6.65 6.30
C ALA A 119 8.10 -5.67 5.13
N MET A 120 7.31 -4.61 5.34
CA MET A 120 7.08 -3.59 4.31
C MET A 120 8.31 -2.72 4.05
N ALA A 121 9.09 -2.37 5.07
CA ALA A 121 10.34 -1.66 4.85
C ALA A 121 11.35 -2.50 4.03
N LEU A 122 11.44 -3.80 4.32
CA LEU A 122 12.28 -4.74 3.56
C LEU A 122 11.77 -4.90 2.12
N SER A 123 10.46 -5.05 1.92
CA SER A 123 9.89 -5.18 0.58
C SER A 123 10.14 -3.93 -0.27
N SER A 124 10.07 -2.73 0.33
CA SER A 124 10.39 -1.47 -0.37
C SER A 124 11.82 -1.45 -0.89
N GLU A 125 12.79 -1.86 -0.06
CA GLU A 125 14.19 -1.98 -0.49
C GLU A 125 14.35 -2.97 -1.64
N ILE A 126 13.73 -4.15 -1.52
CA ILE A 126 13.83 -5.24 -2.49
C ILE A 126 13.32 -4.80 -3.86
N ILE A 127 12.12 -4.21 -3.93
CA ILE A 127 11.53 -3.78 -5.19
C ILE A 127 12.26 -2.55 -5.78
N ALA A 128 12.75 -1.63 -4.93
CA ALA A 128 13.50 -0.46 -5.38
C ALA A 128 14.76 -0.86 -6.15
N ARG A 129 15.50 -1.84 -5.62
CA ARG A 129 16.76 -2.28 -6.22
C ARG A 129 16.56 -2.94 -7.57
N VAL A 130 15.54 -3.76 -7.70
CA VAL A 130 15.31 -4.56 -8.90
C VAL A 130 14.62 -3.76 -9.99
N HIS A 131 13.57 -3.01 -9.63
CA HIS A 131 12.68 -2.40 -10.62
C HIS A 131 13.00 -0.93 -10.88
N GLU A 132 13.61 -0.22 -9.94
CA GLU A 132 13.95 1.20 -10.08
C GLU A 132 15.47 1.47 -10.07
N LYS A 133 16.29 0.42 -9.90
CA LYS A 133 17.76 0.53 -9.75
C LYS A 133 18.15 1.55 -8.68
N HIS A 134 17.33 1.65 -7.62
CA HIS A 134 17.51 2.59 -6.53
C HIS A 134 17.54 1.86 -5.18
N ASN A 135 18.09 2.52 -4.15
CA ASN A 135 17.99 2.00 -2.79
C ASN A 135 16.74 2.52 -2.10
N GLY A 136 16.29 1.78 -1.09
CA GLY A 136 15.26 2.20 -0.15
C GLY A 136 15.86 2.44 1.24
N PRO A 137 15.19 1.98 2.33
CA PRO A 137 15.64 2.22 3.70
C PRO A 137 16.88 1.42 4.15
N TYR A 138 17.34 0.42 3.39
CA TYR A 138 18.42 -0.49 3.78
C TYR A 138 19.57 -0.56 2.75
N PRO A 139 20.16 0.58 2.31
CA PRO A 139 21.12 0.63 1.19
C PRO A 139 22.36 -0.24 1.40
N ASN A 140 22.79 -0.42 2.65
CA ASN A 140 24.03 -1.14 3.00
C ASN A 140 23.82 -2.64 3.28
N THR A 141 22.60 -3.16 3.14
CA THR A 141 22.30 -4.58 3.39
C THR A 141 22.44 -5.37 2.10
N ASP A 142 23.02 -6.58 2.16
CA ASP A 142 23.12 -7.48 1.01
C ASP A 142 21.74 -7.94 0.52
N GLY A 143 21.59 -8.10 -0.80
CA GLY A 143 20.33 -8.49 -1.45
C GLY A 143 19.77 -9.83 -0.97
N LYS A 144 20.63 -10.84 -0.78
CA LYS A 144 20.19 -12.16 -0.30
C LYS A 144 19.76 -12.09 1.17
N VAL A 145 20.45 -11.28 1.97
CA VAL A 145 20.09 -11.05 3.37
C VAL A 145 18.74 -10.35 3.49
N LEU A 146 18.46 -9.36 2.63
CA LEU A 146 17.15 -8.69 2.57
C LEU A 146 16.03 -9.69 2.28
N VAL A 147 16.18 -10.48 1.22
CA VAL A 147 15.18 -11.49 0.83
C VAL A 147 14.99 -12.52 1.93
N SER A 148 16.08 -13.04 2.53
CA SER A 148 15.99 -14.01 3.62
C SER A 148 15.22 -13.46 4.83
N ARG A 149 15.50 -12.21 5.23
CA ARG A 149 14.79 -11.55 6.33
C ARG A 149 13.31 -11.32 6.00
N PHE A 150 13.01 -10.90 4.77
CA PHE A 150 11.64 -10.72 4.33
C PHE A 150 10.87 -12.05 4.35
N LEU A 151 11.42 -13.11 3.77
CA LEU A 151 10.77 -14.42 3.71
C LEU A 151 10.50 -15.01 5.09
N LYS A 152 11.39 -14.78 6.06
CA LYS A 152 11.14 -15.19 7.45
C LYS A 152 9.93 -14.47 8.05
N LEU A 153 9.82 -13.17 7.83
CA LEU A 153 8.66 -12.40 8.30
C LEU A 153 7.39 -12.79 7.52
N ASP A 154 7.49 -13.05 6.22
CA ASP A 154 6.38 -13.53 5.40
C ASP A 154 5.84 -14.88 5.92
N ASP A 155 6.71 -15.81 6.30
CA ASP A 155 6.33 -17.11 6.88
C ASP A 155 5.60 -16.95 8.23
N GLU A 156 6.05 -16.00 9.07
CA GLU A 156 5.41 -15.70 10.35
C GLU A 156 4.07 -14.94 10.23
N LEU A 157 3.91 -14.13 9.19
CA LEU A 157 2.78 -13.22 9.00
C LEU A 157 1.79 -13.68 7.94
N ASN A 158 2.14 -14.69 7.15
CA ASN A 158 1.44 -15.15 5.95
C ASN A 158 1.16 -14.02 4.92
N LEU A 159 1.99 -12.96 4.91
CA LEU A 159 1.68 -11.67 4.29
C LEU A 159 1.35 -11.77 2.80
N ILE A 160 2.19 -12.46 2.01
CA ILE A 160 1.99 -12.62 0.57
C ILE A 160 0.71 -13.38 0.26
N ASN A 161 0.39 -14.41 1.05
CA ASN A 161 -0.84 -15.17 0.87
C ASN A 161 -2.06 -14.34 1.24
N THR A 162 -2.01 -13.56 2.33
CA THR A 162 -3.07 -12.60 2.70
C THR A 162 -3.34 -11.60 1.58
N LEU A 163 -2.28 -10.99 1.02
CA LEU A 163 -2.37 -10.04 -0.09
C LEU A 163 -2.83 -10.69 -1.40
N SER A 164 -2.46 -11.95 -1.64
CA SER A 164 -2.86 -12.68 -2.84
C SER A 164 -4.33 -13.09 -2.80
N GLY A 165 -4.80 -13.60 -1.65
CA GLY A 165 -6.20 -13.97 -1.46
C GLY A 165 -7.12 -12.77 -1.67
N LEU A 166 -6.75 -11.61 -1.12
CA LEU A 166 -7.49 -10.35 -1.33
C LEU A 166 -7.78 -10.04 -2.82
N ASN A 167 -6.89 -10.39 -3.73
CA ASN A 167 -7.07 -10.14 -5.17
C ASN A 167 -8.12 -11.05 -5.83
N GLU A 168 -8.55 -12.13 -5.17
CA GLU A 168 -9.55 -13.08 -5.68
C GLU A 168 -10.98 -12.76 -5.21
N VAL A 169 -11.15 -11.71 -4.40
CA VAL A 169 -12.46 -11.28 -3.89
C VAL A 169 -13.27 -10.60 -5.01
N ASP A 170 -14.37 -11.22 -5.40
CA ASP A 170 -15.22 -10.77 -6.52
C ASP A 170 -15.81 -9.36 -6.30
N ALA A 171 -16.05 -8.63 -7.39
CA ALA A 171 -16.55 -7.25 -7.36
C ALA A 171 -17.92 -7.13 -6.66
N GLU A 172 -18.69 -8.21 -6.61
CA GLU A 172 -19.98 -8.28 -5.91
C GLU A 172 -19.82 -8.24 -4.37
N VAL A 173 -18.74 -8.83 -3.84
CA VAL A 173 -18.39 -8.84 -2.41
C VAL A 173 -17.92 -7.46 -1.94
N SER A 174 -17.23 -6.71 -2.81
CA SER A 174 -16.78 -5.33 -2.54
C SER A 174 -17.91 -4.32 -2.27
N SER A 175 -19.17 -4.70 -2.48
CA SER A 175 -20.34 -3.88 -2.18
C SER A 175 -20.79 -3.94 -0.71
N ARG A 176 -20.16 -4.77 0.13
CA ARG A 176 -20.58 -5.03 1.52
C ARG A 176 -19.57 -4.51 2.53
N LYS A 177 -20.07 -3.86 3.58
CA LYS A 177 -19.27 -3.19 4.63
C LYS A 177 -18.42 -4.13 5.50
N ASN A 178 -18.80 -5.40 5.63
CA ASN A 178 -18.11 -6.36 6.49
C ASN A 178 -17.87 -7.65 5.71
N VAL A 179 -16.60 -7.99 5.51
CA VAL A 179 -16.17 -9.18 4.76
C VAL A 179 -15.13 -9.93 5.59
N ILE A 180 -15.34 -11.22 5.83
CA ILE A 180 -14.32 -12.10 6.39
C ILE A 180 -13.65 -12.83 5.23
N LEU A 181 -12.33 -12.82 5.25
CA LEU A 181 -11.46 -13.58 4.38
C LEU A 181 -10.96 -14.77 5.19
N ILE A 182 -11.13 -15.96 4.66
CA ILE A 182 -10.72 -17.22 5.28
C ILE A 182 -9.68 -17.81 4.34
N ILE A 183 -8.42 -17.77 4.74
CA ILE A 183 -7.30 -18.21 3.90
C ILE A 183 -6.78 -19.52 4.47
N SER A 184 -6.87 -20.59 3.70
CA SER A 184 -6.36 -21.90 4.12
C SER A 184 -4.82 -21.92 4.17
N PRO A 185 -4.22 -22.85 4.94
CA PRO A 185 -2.77 -23.10 4.90
C PRO A 185 -2.24 -23.37 3.47
N GLU A 186 -3.11 -23.90 2.61
CA GLU A 186 -2.83 -24.21 1.21
C GLU A 186 -2.95 -23.00 0.28
N GLY A 187 -3.44 -21.86 0.80
CA GLY A 187 -3.58 -20.59 0.09
C GLY A 187 -4.92 -20.40 -0.63
N GLU A 188 -5.92 -21.23 -0.35
CA GLU A 188 -7.28 -21.04 -0.89
C GLU A 188 -7.99 -19.93 -0.11
N LEU A 189 -8.60 -18.99 -0.83
CA LEU A 189 -9.43 -17.95 -0.23
C LEU A 189 -10.91 -18.34 -0.30
N GLU A 190 -11.56 -18.36 0.86
CA GLU A 190 -13.01 -18.27 1.00
C GLU A 190 -13.39 -16.89 1.55
N THR A 191 -14.50 -16.32 1.07
CA THR A 191 -15.02 -15.05 1.60
C THR A 191 -16.41 -15.23 2.18
N LYS A 192 -16.66 -14.63 3.35
CA LYS A 192 -18.00 -14.51 3.94
C LYS A 192 -18.37 -13.05 4.11
N THR A 193 -19.61 -12.68 3.80
CA THR A 193 -20.08 -11.29 3.88
C THR A 193 -21.17 -11.14 4.93
N TYR A 194 -21.14 -10.02 5.66
CA TYR A 194 -22.06 -9.77 6.76
C TYR A 194 -22.67 -8.37 6.65
N ARG A 195 -23.96 -8.29 7.01
CA ARG A 195 -24.68 -7.00 7.11
C ARG A 195 -24.28 -6.22 8.35
N SER A 196 -24.00 -6.91 9.45
CA SER A 196 -23.65 -6.33 10.75
C SER A 196 -22.20 -6.63 11.11
N ALA A 197 -21.49 -5.64 11.63
CA ALA A 197 -20.14 -5.84 12.18
C ALA A 197 -20.16 -6.79 13.38
N THR A 198 -21.23 -6.79 14.18
CA THR A 198 -21.36 -7.66 15.35
C THR A 198 -21.44 -9.13 14.95
N ASP A 199 -22.22 -9.44 13.89
CA ASP A 199 -22.30 -10.80 13.37
C ASP A 199 -20.97 -11.24 12.76
N ALA A 200 -20.30 -10.34 12.03
CA ALA A 200 -18.98 -10.62 11.45
C ALA A 200 -17.94 -10.92 12.53
N ILE A 201 -17.93 -10.16 13.63
CA ILE A 201 -17.00 -10.40 14.75
C ILE A 201 -17.31 -11.72 15.44
N ARG A 202 -18.59 -12.06 15.66
CA ARG A 202 -18.96 -13.36 16.25
C ARG A 202 -18.49 -14.51 15.37
N ASP A 203 -18.77 -14.46 14.07
CA ASP A 203 -18.36 -15.50 13.13
C ASP A 203 -16.84 -15.56 13.00
N LEU A 204 -16.13 -14.42 13.04
CA LEU A 204 -14.67 -14.37 13.06
C LEU A 204 -14.11 -15.22 14.21
N PHE A 205 -14.62 -15.02 15.43
CA PHE A 205 -14.19 -15.81 16.59
C PHE A 205 -14.49 -17.30 16.45
N GLU A 206 -15.66 -17.66 15.91
CA GLU A 206 -16.01 -19.07 15.67
C GLU A 206 -15.09 -19.70 14.62
N LEU A 207 -14.84 -18.98 13.53
CA LEU A 207 -13.95 -19.41 12.46
C LEU A 207 -12.51 -19.56 12.96
N GLU A 208 -11.98 -18.61 13.72
CA GLU A 208 -10.61 -18.68 14.28
C GLU A 208 -10.43 -19.89 15.21
N ASN A 209 -11.46 -20.23 15.99
CA ASN A 209 -11.44 -21.41 16.85
C ASN A 209 -11.56 -22.72 16.07
N ASN A 210 -12.42 -22.77 15.05
CA ASN A 210 -12.67 -23.97 14.27
C ASN A 210 -11.55 -24.27 13.26
N TYR A 211 -10.86 -23.22 12.79
CA TYR A 211 -9.83 -23.30 11.77
C TYR A 211 -8.50 -22.68 12.25
N PRO A 212 -7.85 -23.26 13.29
CA PRO A 212 -6.66 -22.67 13.92
C PRO A 212 -5.43 -22.57 13.00
N GLY A 213 -5.43 -23.29 11.87
CA GLY A 213 -4.39 -23.19 10.83
C GLY A 213 -4.71 -22.21 9.71
N HIS A 214 -5.92 -21.64 9.66
CA HIS A 214 -6.31 -20.69 8.62
C HIS A 214 -5.97 -19.26 9.06
N ASP A 215 -5.56 -18.43 8.11
CA ASP A 215 -5.46 -16.99 8.33
C ASP A 215 -6.83 -16.37 8.06
N ILE A 216 -7.48 -15.93 9.13
CA ILE A 216 -8.84 -15.40 9.08
C ILE A 216 -8.80 -13.92 9.41
N VAL A 217 -9.27 -13.12 8.45
CA VAL A 217 -9.14 -11.66 8.43
C VAL A 217 -10.51 -11.02 8.24
N LEU A 218 -10.92 -10.15 9.17
CA LEU A 218 -12.10 -9.31 9.00
C LEU A 218 -11.72 -7.96 8.38
N VAL A 219 -12.37 -7.62 7.29
CA VAL A 219 -12.38 -6.33 6.62
C VAL A 219 -13.66 -5.59 6.99
N LYS A 220 -13.55 -4.44 7.68
CA LYS A 220 -14.68 -3.58 8.07
C LYS A 220 -14.52 -2.15 7.56
N ALA A 221 -15.50 -1.65 6.81
CA ALA A 221 -15.52 -0.27 6.33
C ALA A 221 -16.79 0.49 6.74
N ASP A 222 -16.69 1.82 6.76
CA ASP A 222 -17.77 2.70 7.17
C ASP A 222 -18.82 2.91 6.06
N THR A 223 -18.40 2.94 4.79
CA THR A 223 -19.30 2.98 3.62
C THR A 223 -19.00 1.87 2.61
N PRO A 224 -20.00 1.40 1.82
CA PRO A 224 -19.76 0.47 0.71
C PRO A 224 -18.86 1.05 -0.38
N GLU A 225 -18.84 2.38 -0.51
CA GLU A 225 -17.94 3.11 -1.40
C GLU A 225 -16.51 3.11 -0.87
N ASP A 226 -16.29 3.15 0.45
CA ASP A 226 -14.95 2.95 1.06
C ASP A 226 -14.44 1.55 0.77
N VAL A 227 -15.31 0.52 0.84
CA VAL A 227 -14.96 -0.84 0.39
C VAL A 227 -14.64 -0.80 -1.10
N ARG A 228 -15.55 -0.37 -1.98
CA ARG A 228 -15.30 -0.38 -3.44
C ARG A 228 -14.09 0.45 -3.89
N PHE A 229 -13.87 1.61 -3.31
CA PHE A 229 -12.72 2.48 -3.60
C PHE A 229 -11.44 1.92 -3.01
N ALA A 230 -11.49 1.39 -1.77
CA ALA A 230 -10.41 0.63 -1.16
C ALA A 230 -10.20 -0.77 -1.74
N PHE A 231 -11.04 -1.22 -2.69
CA PHE A 231 -11.00 -2.56 -3.27
C PHE A 231 -10.61 -2.49 -4.77
N LYS A 232 -11.21 -1.61 -5.58
CA LYS A 232 -11.01 -1.64 -7.04
C LYS A 232 -9.62 -1.21 -7.51
N ASN A 233 -9.07 -0.13 -6.95
CA ASN A 233 -7.70 0.32 -7.27
C ASN A 233 -6.68 -0.39 -6.38
N TYR A 234 -7.06 -0.72 -5.15
CA TYR A 234 -6.15 -1.37 -4.21
C TYR A 234 -5.86 -2.82 -4.60
N PHE A 235 -6.81 -3.59 -5.16
CA PHE A 235 -6.55 -4.98 -5.55
C PHE A 235 -5.68 -5.12 -6.79
N SER A 236 -5.84 -4.26 -7.80
CA SER A 236 -4.90 -4.22 -8.91
C SER A 236 -3.50 -3.89 -8.39
N ASP A 237 -3.39 -2.88 -7.54
CA ASP A 237 -2.13 -2.42 -7.00
C ASP A 237 -1.48 -3.43 -6.04
N THR A 238 -2.26 -4.17 -5.23
CA THR A 238 -1.73 -5.23 -4.36
C THR A 238 -1.29 -6.45 -5.16
N ARG A 239 -2.00 -6.78 -6.23
CA ARG A 239 -1.56 -7.82 -7.17
C ARG A 239 -0.25 -7.43 -7.83
N ASP A 240 -0.14 -6.19 -8.30
CA ASP A 240 1.07 -5.67 -8.92
C ASP A 240 2.21 -5.66 -7.90
N PHE A 241 1.96 -5.23 -6.66
CA PHE A 241 2.93 -5.29 -5.58
C PHE A 241 3.44 -6.72 -5.31
N VAL A 242 2.55 -7.71 -5.19
CA VAL A 242 2.94 -9.12 -4.96
C VAL A 242 3.80 -9.61 -6.12
N GLN A 243 3.39 -9.36 -7.37
CA GLN A 243 4.16 -9.78 -8.55
C GLN A 243 5.54 -9.13 -8.58
N LEU A 244 5.61 -7.80 -8.39
CA LEU A 244 6.87 -7.06 -8.31
C LEU A 244 7.79 -7.63 -7.23
N LEU A 245 7.25 -7.96 -6.06
CA LEU A 245 8.04 -8.46 -4.94
C LEU A 245 8.53 -9.90 -5.15
N GLU A 246 7.72 -10.78 -5.73
CA GLU A 246 8.12 -12.15 -6.06
C GLU A 246 9.24 -12.16 -7.12
N ASP A 247 9.09 -11.33 -8.16
CA ASP A 247 10.10 -11.17 -9.20
C ASP A 247 11.40 -10.61 -8.63
N ALA A 248 11.31 -9.60 -7.76
CA ALA A 248 12.47 -8.99 -7.12
C ALA A 248 13.17 -9.96 -6.15
N CYS A 249 12.42 -10.72 -5.36
CA CYS A 249 12.97 -11.76 -4.48
C CYS A 249 13.72 -12.83 -5.29
N THR A 250 13.15 -13.26 -6.42
CA THR A 250 13.78 -14.25 -7.31
C THR A 250 15.08 -13.70 -7.92
N SER A 251 15.06 -12.45 -8.38
CA SER A 251 16.21 -11.77 -8.96
C SER A 251 17.37 -11.63 -7.97
N LEU A 252 17.09 -11.19 -6.73
CA LEU A 252 18.13 -10.95 -5.72
C LEU A 252 18.64 -12.22 -5.03
N SER A 253 17.79 -13.24 -4.86
CA SER A 253 18.19 -14.51 -4.21
C SER A 253 18.83 -15.50 -5.17
N GLY A 254 18.54 -15.40 -6.47
CA GLY A 254 18.94 -16.38 -7.49
C GLY A 254 18.17 -17.70 -7.40
N VAL A 255 17.17 -17.80 -6.52
CA VAL A 255 16.32 -18.98 -6.35
C VAL A 255 14.93 -18.61 -6.88
N LYS A 256 14.50 -19.27 -7.97
CA LYS A 256 13.07 -19.23 -8.35
C LYS A 256 12.28 -19.78 -7.18
N ARG A 257 11.45 -18.94 -6.54
CA ARG A 257 10.37 -19.44 -5.69
C ARG A 257 9.58 -20.37 -6.60
N LEU A 258 9.70 -21.69 -6.41
CA LEU A 258 8.75 -22.62 -6.99
C LEU A 258 7.43 -22.19 -6.39
N ARG A 259 6.63 -21.42 -7.14
CA ARG A 259 5.20 -21.24 -6.90
C ARG A 259 4.73 -22.58 -6.35
N ARG A 260 4.25 -22.60 -5.10
CA ARG A 260 3.40 -23.71 -4.66
C ARG A 260 2.24 -23.69 -5.64
N ARG A 261 2.39 -24.46 -6.72
CA ARG A 261 1.37 -24.64 -7.75
C ARG A 261 0.19 -25.22 -7.00
N THR A 262 -0.81 -24.40 -6.71
CA THR A 262 -2.18 -24.84 -6.51
C THR A 262 -2.50 -25.73 -7.70
N ARG A 263 -2.45 -27.05 -7.47
CA ARG A 263 -3.04 -28.02 -8.38
C ARG A 263 -4.53 -27.69 -8.35
N ARG A 264 -5.04 -27.07 -9.42
CA ARG A 264 -6.47 -27.14 -9.73
C ARG A 264 -6.83 -28.62 -9.78
N SER A 265 -7.49 -29.15 -8.75
CA SER A 265 -8.29 -30.35 -8.95
C SER A 265 -9.61 -29.90 -9.55
N THR A 266 -9.87 -30.46 -10.72
CA THR A 266 -11.18 -30.59 -11.37
C THR A 266 -12.33 -30.80 -10.42
#